data_AF-A0A3D4ECD4-F1
#
_entry.id   AF-A0A3D4ECD4-F1
#
_cell.length_a   1.000
_cell.length_b   1.000
_cell.length_c   1.000
_cell.angle_alpha   90.00
_cell.angle_beta   90.00
_cell.angle_gamma   90.00
#
_symmetry.space_group_name_H-M   'P 1'
#
loop_
_entity.id
_entity.type
_entity.pdbx_description
1 polymer ?
#
loop_
_entity_poly.entity_id
_entity_poly.type
_entity_poly.pdbx_seq_one_letter_code
_entity_poly.pdbx_strand_id
1 'polypeptide(L)'
;KHTEGGDFREAACRAVRQGLMKAESVLLEPWYEFTLEVPPEQIGRAISDIRAMSGEFETEGSSVIHGLAPVSKLNGYAAELASYTSGRGRFTTMPAGYRPCHNTQSVLDSIDYDPEADLENTPDSVFCSHGAGVAVKWDKVEEHMHIDTGYGREKTPEPVYRPRNFSLDDKELEAIMEREFGPIRRREYTRPVSAAAQSVVIEPTKREYLIVDGYNLLFAWDELNELAKDDLDLARTRLIDTLKSYRGFKDCELVLVFDGYKVEGNPGERETEGIHIAYTKQNETADMYIEKLANDIGKNYAVRVITNDSLIRLSALRSGVLRMSSGEFINELKFAKQQIAEYLDGKR
;
A
#
# COMPACT_ATOMS: atom_id res chain seq x y z
N LYS A 1 30.19 -18.41 -28.70
CA LYS A 1 28.97 -17.62 -28.44
C LYS A 1 29.01 -17.21 -26.98
N HIS A 2 28.87 -15.92 -26.68
CA HIS A 2 28.79 -15.42 -25.30
C HIS A 2 27.32 -15.12 -25.01
N THR A 3 26.80 -15.73 -23.93
CA THR A 3 25.50 -15.54 -23.25
C THR A 3 24.32 -14.96 -24.03
N GLU A 4 23.22 -15.72 -24.11
CA GLU A 4 21.93 -15.28 -24.64
C GLU A 4 21.03 -14.71 -23.52
N GLY A 5 20.00 -13.92 -23.85
CA GLY A 5 19.16 -13.27 -22.84
C GLY A 5 18.41 -14.24 -21.90
N GLY A 6 18.17 -15.48 -22.35
CA GLY A 6 17.60 -16.54 -21.52
C GLY A 6 18.54 -17.01 -20.40
N ASP A 7 19.85 -16.98 -20.65
CA ASP A 7 20.86 -17.43 -19.69
C ASP A 7 20.86 -16.57 -18.42
N PHE A 8 20.59 -15.27 -18.57
CA PHE A 8 20.50 -14.36 -17.42
C PHE A 8 19.27 -14.63 -16.55
N ARG A 9 18.13 -14.99 -17.16
CA ARG A 9 16.92 -15.35 -16.40
C ARG A 9 17.14 -16.62 -15.60
N GLU A 10 17.72 -17.64 -16.24
CA GLU A 10 18.05 -18.89 -15.54
C GLU A 10 19.07 -18.68 -14.42
N ALA A 11 20.12 -17.90 -14.68
CA ALA A 11 21.12 -17.56 -13.67
C ALA A 11 20.51 -16.83 -12.47
N ALA A 12 19.61 -15.87 -12.72
CA ALA A 12 18.92 -15.14 -11.65
C ALA A 12 18.04 -16.06 -10.79
N CYS A 13 17.24 -16.94 -11.42
CA CYS A 13 16.41 -17.90 -10.70
C CYS A 13 17.24 -18.88 -9.86
N ARG A 14 18.31 -19.44 -10.44
CA ARG A 14 19.24 -20.34 -9.73
C ARG A 14 19.95 -19.63 -8.58
N ALA A 15 20.41 -18.40 -8.79
CA ALA A 15 21.06 -17.61 -7.73
C ALA A 15 20.13 -17.31 -6.56
N VAL A 16 18.86 -16.96 -6.82
CA VAL A 16 17.85 -16.78 -5.76
C VAL A 16 17.61 -18.09 -5.02
N ARG A 17 17.44 -19.21 -5.74
CA ARG A 17 17.24 -20.53 -5.14
C ARG A 17 18.42 -20.96 -4.28
N GLN A 18 19.64 -20.81 -4.78
CA GLN A 18 20.85 -21.07 -4.00
C GLN A 18 20.93 -20.19 -2.76
N GLY A 19 20.56 -18.91 -2.86
CA GLY A 19 20.49 -18.01 -1.71
C GLY A 19 19.48 -18.49 -0.66
N LEU A 20 18.30 -18.95 -1.09
CA LEU A 20 17.29 -19.53 -0.21
C LEU A 20 17.76 -20.84 0.46
N MET A 21 18.53 -21.68 -0.25
CA MET A 21 19.12 -22.91 0.33
C MET A 21 20.14 -22.61 1.44
N LYS A 22 20.84 -21.46 1.34
CA LYS A 22 21.84 -21.03 2.33
C LYS A 22 21.27 -20.21 3.48
N ALA A 23 20.05 -19.70 3.32
CA ALA A 23 19.40 -18.85 4.30
C ALA A 23 18.37 -19.63 5.13
N GLU A 24 18.06 -19.11 6.31
CA GLU A 24 16.89 -19.56 7.06
C GLU A 24 15.63 -18.94 6.44
N SER A 25 14.84 -19.75 5.75
CA SER A 25 13.61 -19.31 5.10
C SER A 25 12.45 -19.31 6.10
N VAL A 26 11.80 -18.15 6.29
CA VAL A 26 10.62 -18.02 7.15
C VAL A 26 9.36 -18.12 6.30
N LEU A 27 8.51 -19.11 6.60
CA LEU A 27 7.20 -19.22 5.96
C LEU A 27 6.29 -18.11 6.48
N LEU A 28 5.66 -17.38 5.54
CA LEU A 28 4.69 -16.35 5.85
C LEU A 28 3.29 -16.81 5.47
N GLU A 29 2.29 -16.36 6.21
CA GLU A 29 0.89 -16.54 5.88
C GLU A 29 0.13 -15.21 5.94
N PRO A 30 -1.01 -15.06 5.26
CA PRO A 30 -1.82 -13.86 5.33
C PRO A 30 -2.61 -13.78 6.64
N TRP A 31 -2.74 -12.58 7.18
CA TRP A 31 -3.45 -12.28 8.42
C TRP A 31 -4.56 -11.24 8.19
N TYR A 32 -5.65 -11.36 8.96
CA TYR A 32 -6.67 -10.33 9.06
C TYR A 32 -6.53 -9.56 10.38
N GLU A 33 -6.75 -8.26 10.30
CA GLU A 33 -7.19 -7.47 11.44
C GLU A 33 -8.70 -7.68 11.61
N PHE A 34 -9.15 -7.88 12.84
CA PHE A 34 -10.55 -8.14 13.14
C PHE A 34 -11.08 -7.24 14.25
N THR A 35 -12.38 -6.95 14.14
CA THR A 35 -13.19 -6.36 15.20
C THR A 35 -14.33 -7.32 15.51
N LEU A 36 -14.38 -7.77 16.76
CA LEU A 36 -15.37 -8.71 17.26
C LEU A 36 -16.23 -8.04 18.33
N GLU A 37 -17.52 -7.92 18.08
CA GLU A 37 -18.50 -7.40 19.05
C GLU A 37 -19.37 -8.55 19.54
N VAL A 38 -19.42 -8.74 20.85
CA VAL A 38 -20.16 -9.84 21.47
C VAL A 38 -20.90 -9.39 22.72
N PRO A 39 -22.06 -10.00 23.03
CA PRO A 39 -22.72 -9.77 24.31
C PRO A 39 -21.78 -10.07 25.49
N PRO A 40 -21.88 -9.33 26.60
CA PRO A 40 -21.01 -9.52 27.77
C PRO A 40 -20.95 -10.95 28.29
N GLU A 41 -22.07 -11.68 28.20
CA GLU A 41 -22.18 -13.06 28.65
C GLU A 41 -21.36 -14.05 27.79
N GLN A 42 -21.00 -13.67 26.57
CA GLN A 42 -20.30 -14.52 25.59
C GLN A 42 -18.83 -14.10 25.34
N ILE A 43 -18.36 -13.01 25.96
CA ILE A 43 -16.97 -12.51 25.82
C ILE A 43 -15.96 -13.62 26.14
N GLY A 44 -16.18 -14.39 27.20
CA GLY A 44 -15.25 -15.45 27.60
C GLY A 44 -15.08 -16.54 26.55
N ARG A 45 -16.16 -16.92 25.86
CA ARG A 45 -16.10 -17.88 24.75
C ARG A 45 -15.36 -17.30 23.56
N ALA A 46 -15.71 -16.08 23.15
CA ALA A 46 -15.05 -15.37 22.05
C ALA A 46 -13.52 -15.28 22.24
N ILE A 47 -13.07 -14.96 23.46
CA ILE A 47 -11.64 -14.93 23.82
C ILE A 47 -11.00 -16.32 23.65
N SER A 48 -11.69 -17.38 24.08
CA SER A 48 -11.20 -18.75 23.93
C SER A 48 -11.06 -19.14 22.46
N ASP A 49 -12.03 -18.78 21.63
CA ASP A 49 -12.04 -19.08 20.19
C ASP A 49 -10.87 -18.36 19.48
N ILE A 50 -10.66 -17.06 19.75
CA ILE A 50 -9.55 -16.29 19.17
C ILE A 50 -8.20 -16.91 19.54
N ARG A 51 -8.02 -17.32 20.80
CA ARG A 51 -6.78 -18.00 21.23
C ARG A 51 -6.59 -19.34 20.53
N ALA A 52 -7.66 -20.12 20.37
CA ALA A 52 -7.63 -21.39 19.64
C ALA A 52 -7.30 -21.21 18.14
N MET A 53 -7.69 -20.07 17.56
CA MET A 53 -7.38 -19.67 16.19
C MET A 53 -5.99 -18.99 16.06
N SER A 54 -5.16 -19.01 17.10
CA SER A 54 -3.84 -18.37 17.13
C SER A 54 -3.89 -16.84 16.89
N GLY A 55 -4.99 -16.21 17.28
CA GLY A 55 -5.13 -14.76 17.19
C GLY A 55 -4.46 -14.00 18.33
N GLU A 56 -3.91 -12.84 18.00
CA GLU A 56 -3.40 -11.83 18.92
C GLU A 56 -4.49 -10.79 19.15
N PHE A 57 -4.69 -10.32 20.39
CA PHE A 57 -5.71 -9.32 20.68
C PHE A 57 -5.38 -8.53 21.93
N GLU A 58 -5.89 -7.30 21.99
CA GLU A 58 -5.85 -6.46 23.18
C GLU A 58 -7.28 -6.33 23.73
N THR A 59 -7.43 -6.38 25.06
CA THR A 59 -8.74 -6.26 25.72
C THR A 59 -8.79 -5.03 26.61
N GLU A 60 -9.70 -4.10 26.31
CA GLU A 60 -9.95 -2.90 27.14
C GLU A 60 -11.17 -3.04 28.07
N GLY A 61 -11.58 -4.28 28.39
CA GLY A 61 -12.74 -4.53 29.28
C GLY A 61 -14.10 -4.18 28.66
N SER A 62 -14.15 -3.90 27.36
CA SER A 62 -15.35 -3.61 26.59
C SER A 62 -15.92 -4.88 25.93
N SER A 63 -17.16 -4.81 25.43
CA SER A 63 -17.80 -5.86 24.62
C SER A 63 -17.23 -6.00 23.20
N VAL A 64 -16.11 -5.31 22.92
CA VAL A 64 -15.47 -5.24 21.62
C VAL A 64 -14.02 -5.71 21.77
N ILE A 65 -13.62 -6.64 20.91
CA ILE A 65 -12.26 -7.20 20.89
C ILE A 65 -11.65 -6.85 19.53
N HIS A 66 -10.50 -6.18 19.58
CA HIS A 66 -9.69 -5.89 18.41
C HIS A 66 -8.47 -6.80 18.42
N GLY A 67 -8.10 -7.31 17.25
CA GLY A 67 -6.98 -8.21 17.15
C GLY A 67 -6.60 -8.58 15.74
N LEU A 68 -5.67 -9.51 15.65
CA LEU A 68 -5.10 -10.05 14.43
C LEU A 68 -5.21 -11.56 14.48
N ALA A 69 -5.58 -12.21 13.39
CA ALA A 69 -5.55 -13.66 13.31
C ALA A 69 -5.24 -14.18 11.90
N PRO A 70 -4.67 -15.40 11.80
CA PRO A 70 -4.44 -16.06 10.52
C PRO A 70 -5.72 -16.22 9.71
N VAL A 71 -5.67 -15.88 8.41
CA VAL A 71 -6.82 -16.07 7.50
C VAL A 71 -7.25 -17.54 7.45
N SER A 72 -6.28 -18.45 7.53
CA SER A 72 -6.48 -19.91 7.52
C SER A 72 -7.39 -20.41 8.66
N LYS A 73 -7.45 -19.68 9.78
CA LYS A 73 -8.22 -20.06 10.97
C LYS A 73 -9.57 -19.35 11.08
N LEU A 74 -9.74 -18.20 10.45
CA LEU A 74 -10.96 -17.39 10.55
C LEU A 74 -12.08 -17.81 9.60
N ASN A 75 -11.82 -18.74 8.67
CA ASN A 75 -12.81 -19.17 7.68
C ASN A 75 -14.03 -19.82 8.36
N GLY A 76 -15.22 -19.27 8.14
CA GLY A 76 -16.47 -19.76 8.73
C GLY A 76 -16.74 -19.28 10.17
N TYR A 77 -15.81 -18.59 10.83
CA TYR A 77 -15.97 -18.15 12.22
C TYR A 77 -17.18 -17.20 12.42
N ALA A 78 -17.48 -16.34 11.44
CA ALA A 78 -18.65 -15.47 11.49
C ALA A 78 -19.98 -16.24 11.67
N ALA A 79 -20.09 -17.43 11.07
CA ALA A 79 -21.28 -18.27 11.20
C ALA A 79 -21.35 -18.95 12.58
N GLU A 80 -20.22 -19.42 13.10
CA GLU A 80 -20.13 -20.00 14.44
C GLU A 80 -20.48 -18.94 15.51
N LEU A 81 -19.93 -17.74 15.36
CA LEU A 81 -20.25 -16.58 16.19
C LEU A 81 -21.75 -16.30 16.22
N ALA A 82 -22.38 -16.22 15.04
CA ALA A 82 -23.81 -15.99 14.95
C ALA A 82 -24.62 -17.07 15.67
N SER A 83 -24.18 -18.34 15.60
CA SER A 83 -24.84 -19.47 16.25
C SER A 83 -24.85 -19.35 17.78
N TYR A 84 -23.71 -19.04 18.41
CA TYR A 84 -23.65 -18.99 19.89
C TYR A 84 -24.08 -17.65 20.49
N THR A 85 -24.08 -16.58 19.70
CA THR A 85 -24.58 -15.27 20.13
C THR A 85 -26.06 -15.03 19.83
N SER A 86 -26.74 -16.02 19.23
CA SER A 86 -28.12 -15.87 18.73
C SER A 86 -28.26 -14.67 17.75
N GLY A 87 -27.25 -14.47 16.90
CA GLY A 87 -27.19 -13.39 15.92
C GLY A 87 -26.88 -11.99 16.46
N ARG A 88 -26.57 -11.87 17.76
CA ARG A 88 -26.22 -10.57 18.39
C ARG A 88 -24.73 -10.22 18.26
N GLY A 89 -23.89 -11.16 17.86
CA GLY A 89 -22.46 -10.93 17.63
C GLY A 89 -22.19 -10.39 16.23
N ARG A 90 -21.21 -9.49 16.12
CA ARG A 90 -20.72 -8.94 14.85
C ARG A 90 -19.23 -9.21 14.70
N PHE A 91 -18.82 -9.71 13.53
CA PHE A 91 -17.43 -9.97 13.20
C PHE A 91 -17.07 -9.29 11.87
N THR A 92 -16.08 -8.40 11.92
CA THR A 92 -15.60 -7.66 10.76
C THR A 92 -14.10 -7.91 10.62
N THR A 93 -13.63 -8.10 9.39
CA THR A 93 -12.22 -8.38 9.09
C THR A 93 -11.70 -7.49 7.97
N MET A 94 -10.42 -7.10 8.06
CA MET A 94 -9.69 -6.38 7.02
C MET A 94 -8.32 -7.03 6.78
N PRO A 95 -7.79 -7.05 5.54
CA PRO A 95 -6.44 -7.54 5.26
C PRO A 95 -5.37 -6.76 6.05
N ALA A 96 -4.52 -7.47 6.80
CA ALA A 96 -3.44 -6.88 7.62
C ALA A 96 -2.02 -7.23 7.11
N GLY A 97 -1.92 -7.91 5.96
CA GLY A 97 -0.65 -8.30 5.35
C GLY A 97 -0.21 -9.72 5.72
N TYR A 98 1.09 -9.97 5.66
CA TYR A 98 1.69 -11.28 5.89
C TYR A 98 2.53 -11.29 7.17
N ARG A 99 2.47 -12.38 7.92
CA ARG A 99 3.24 -12.60 9.16
C ARG A 99 3.79 -14.02 9.20
N PRO A 100 4.78 -14.30 10.08
CA PRO A 100 5.28 -15.66 10.27
C PRO A 100 4.14 -16.66 10.48
N CYS A 101 4.20 -17.77 9.76
CA CYS A 101 3.16 -18.77 9.77
C CYS A 101 3.06 -19.45 11.13
N HIS A 102 1.86 -19.39 11.73
CA HIS A 102 1.55 -19.90 13.06
C HIS A 102 1.80 -21.41 13.20
N ASN A 103 1.70 -22.17 12.11
CA ASN A 103 1.85 -23.63 12.08
C ASN A 103 2.86 -24.11 11.02
N THR A 104 3.98 -23.41 10.87
CA THR A 104 5.00 -23.65 9.83
C THR A 104 5.34 -25.14 9.63
N GLN A 105 5.71 -25.89 10.68
CA GLN A 105 6.11 -27.29 10.53
C GLN A 105 5.02 -28.17 9.90
N SER A 106 3.76 -28.00 10.35
CA SER A 106 2.65 -28.79 9.81
C SER A 106 2.39 -28.50 8.33
N VAL A 107 2.62 -27.25 7.89
CA VAL A 107 2.47 -26.88 6.48
C VAL A 107 3.62 -27.48 5.66
N LEU A 108 4.86 -27.37 6.17
CA LEU A 108 6.04 -27.96 5.51
C LEU A 108 5.90 -29.48 5.35
N ASP A 109 5.51 -30.19 6.42
CA ASP A 109 5.30 -31.64 6.39
C ASP A 109 4.19 -32.04 5.41
N SER A 110 3.16 -31.21 5.24
CA SER A 110 2.05 -31.49 4.32
C SER A 110 2.41 -31.28 2.85
N ILE A 111 3.30 -30.32 2.57
CA ILE A 111 3.75 -30.00 1.21
C ILE A 111 4.86 -30.97 0.80
N ASP A 112 5.73 -31.37 1.75
CA ASP A 112 6.85 -32.30 1.55
C ASP A 112 7.72 -31.93 0.33
N TYR A 113 8.01 -30.63 0.20
CA TYR A 113 8.74 -30.11 -0.95
C TYR A 113 10.24 -30.40 -0.83
N ASP A 114 10.77 -31.17 -1.78
CA ASP A 114 12.21 -31.40 -1.96
C ASP A 114 12.77 -30.43 -3.02
N PRO A 115 13.56 -29.40 -2.62
CA PRO A 115 14.15 -28.46 -3.55
C PRO A 115 15.22 -29.06 -4.47
N GLU A 116 15.85 -30.18 -4.10
CA GLU A 116 16.87 -30.82 -4.95
C GLU A 116 16.25 -31.72 -6.03
N ALA A 117 15.02 -32.19 -5.83
CA ALA A 117 14.26 -32.95 -6.82
C ALA A 117 13.56 -32.05 -7.87
N ASP A 118 13.46 -30.74 -7.62
CA ASP A 118 12.84 -29.78 -8.54
C ASP A 118 13.77 -29.44 -9.72
N LEU A 119 13.57 -30.12 -10.85
CA LEU A 119 14.35 -29.89 -12.07
C LEU A 119 14.05 -28.55 -12.75
N GLU A 120 12.85 -27.99 -12.57
CA GLU A 120 12.47 -26.71 -13.17
C GLU A 120 13.11 -25.53 -12.42
N ASN A 121 13.24 -25.65 -11.09
CA ASN A 121 13.78 -24.61 -10.21
C ASN A 121 14.98 -25.10 -9.40
N THR A 122 15.89 -25.82 -10.07
CA THR A 122 17.06 -26.39 -9.41
C THR A 122 17.89 -25.32 -8.70
N PRO A 123 18.38 -25.58 -7.47
CA PRO A 123 19.30 -24.69 -6.77
C PRO A 123 20.74 -24.78 -7.30
N ASP A 124 21.02 -25.77 -8.15
CA ASP A 124 22.34 -26.01 -8.71
C ASP A 124 22.74 -24.93 -9.72
N SER A 125 24.04 -24.63 -9.80
CA SER A 125 24.57 -23.61 -10.70
C SER A 125 25.27 -24.24 -11.91
N VAL A 126 25.40 -23.47 -12.99
CA VAL A 126 26.11 -23.93 -14.19
C VAL A 126 27.34 -23.06 -14.39
N PHE A 127 28.51 -23.70 -14.46
CA PHE A 127 29.80 -23.05 -14.74
C PHE A 127 30.27 -23.38 -16.15
N CYS A 128 30.83 -22.39 -16.85
CA CYS A 128 31.38 -22.60 -18.17
C CYS A 128 32.88 -22.89 -18.08
N SER A 129 33.32 -24.06 -18.52
CA SER A 129 34.74 -24.39 -18.69
C SER A 129 34.98 -24.89 -20.11
N HIS A 130 35.99 -24.34 -20.80
CA HIS A 130 36.33 -24.72 -22.18
C HIS A 130 35.17 -24.65 -23.20
N GLY A 131 34.16 -23.81 -22.95
CA GLY A 131 32.99 -23.66 -23.83
C GLY A 131 31.85 -24.65 -23.59
N ALA A 132 31.96 -25.52 -22.58
CA ALA A 132 30.88 -26.40 -22.13
C ALA A 132 30.39 -26.00 -20.72
N GLY A 133 29.08 -26.06 -20.52
CA GLY A 133 28.45 -25.86 -19.21
C GLY A 133 28.56 -27.12 -18.35
N VAL A 134 29.04 -26.98 -17.13
CA VAL A 134 29.13 -28.03 -16.11
C VAL A 134 28.20 -27.65 -14.96
N ALA A 135 27.27 -28.54 -14.59
CA ALA A 135 26.43 -28.35 -13.43
C ALA A 135 27.24 -28.59 -12.14
N VAL A 136 27.14 -27.66 -11.20
CA VAL A 136 27.78 -27.68 -9.89
C VAL A 136 26.69 -27.62 -8.84
N LYS A 137 26.73 -28.56 -7.89
CA LYS A 137 25.78 -28.64 -6.79
C LYS A 137 25.82 -27.36 -5.94
N TRP A 138 24.64 -26.92 -5.48
CA TRP A 138 24.44 -25.64 -4.80
C TRP A 138 25.39 -25.38 -3.61
N ASP A 139 25.78 -26.44 -2.90
CA ASP A 139 26.68 -26.47 -1.74
C ASP A 139 28.16 -26.29 -2.14
N LYS A 140 28.54 -26.69 -3.36
CA LYS A 140 29.92 -26.63 -3.89
C LYS A 140 30.21 -25.41 -4.74
N VAL A 141 29.20 -24.61 -5.07
CA VAL A 141 29.33 -23.46 -5.97
C VAL A 141 30.43 -22.50 -5.52
N GLU A 142 30.59 -22.25 -4.22
CA GLU A 142 31.59 -21.30 -3.70
C GLU A 142 33.03 -21.72 -4.01
N GLU A 143 33.31 -23.03 -4.04
CA GLU A 143 34.63 -23.58 -4.38
C GLU A 143 34.99 -23.31 -5.86
N HIS A 144 33.97 -23.19 -6.70
CA HIS A 144 34.10 -22.94 -8.14
C HIS A 144 34.02 -21.45 -8.50
N MET A 145 33.66 -20.57 -7.56
CA MET A 145 33.58 -19.13 -7.81
C MET A 145 34.96 -18.50 -7.93
N HIS A 146 35.19 -17.80 -9.05
CA HIS A 146 36.45 -17.10 -9.31
C HIS A 146 36.50 -15.69 -8.70
N ILE A 147 35.41 -15.25 -8.05
CA ILE A 147 35.26 -13.91 -7.49
C ILE A 147 34.95 -14.04 -6.00
N ASP A 148 35.77 -13.40 -5.18
CA ASP A 148 35.45 -13.17 -3.77
C ASP A 148 34.32 -12.14 -3.69
N THR A 149 33.14 -12.59 -3.24
CA THR A 149 31.94 -11.75 -3.13
C THR A 149 31.99 -10.81 -1.93
N GLY A 150 32.92 -11.01 -0.99
CA GLY A 150 32.98 -10.27 0.26
C GLY A 150 31.80 -10.50 1.21
N TYR A 151 30.91 -11.45 0.89
CA TYR A 151 29.73 -11.79 1.67
C TYR A 151 30.12 -12.63 2.89
N GLY A 152 29.60 -12.31 4.08
CA GLY A 152 29.92 -13.02 5.33
C GLY A 152 31.16 -12.55 6.09
N ARG A 153 31.88 -11.52 5.63
CA ARG A 153 32.88 -10.83 6.48
C ARG A 153 32.15 -9.93 7.48
N GLU A 154 32.54 -9.99 8.76
CA GLU A 154 32.21 -8.91 9.70
C GLU A 154 32.61 -7.58 9.05
N LYS A 155 31.73 -6.57 9.13
CA LYS A 155 32.07 -5.22 8.68
C LYS A 155 33.41 -4.87 9.31
N THR A 156 34.49 -4.86 8.52
CA THR A 156 35.76 -4.30 8.95
C THR A 156 35.40 -2.93 9.53
N PRO A 157 35.72 -2.64 10.80
CA PRO A 157 35.35 -1.36 11.39
C PRO A 157 35.82 -0.28 10.43
N GLU A 158 34.91 0.63 10.07
CA GLU A 158 35.23 1.72 9.15
C GLU A 158 36.57 2.30 9.60
N PRO A 159 37.56 2.42 8.69
CA PRO A 159 38.88 2.89 9.08
C PRO A 159 38.69 4.22 9.79
N VAL A 160 38.96 4.24 11.10
CA VAL A 160 38.87 5.46 11.90
C VAL A 160 39.75 6.47 11.19
N TYR A 161 39.14 7.49 10.61
CA TYR A 161 39.86 8.56 9.94
C TYR A 161 40.65 9.30 11.00
N ARG A 162 41.86 8.83 11.29
CA ARG A 162 42.84 9.57 12.06
C ARG A 162 43.36 10.62 11.09
N PRO A 163 43.03 11.91 11.26
CA PRO A 163 43.71 12.93 10.48
C PRO A 163 45.21 12.75 10.74
N ARG A 164 45.96 12.34 9.70
CA ARG A 164 47.41 12.35 9.78
C ARG A 164 47.81 13.80 9.96
N ASN A 165 48.30 14.15 11.14
CA ASN A 165 49.11 15.34 11.31
C ASN A 165 50.40 15.11 10.52
N PHE A 166 50.42 15.51 9.25
CA PHE A 166 51.66 15.67 8.51
C PHE A 166 52.33 16.94 9.02
N SER A 167 53.41 16.75 9.77
CA SER A 167 54.37 17.79 10.10
C SER A 167 55.43 17.77 9.01
N LEU A 168 55.45 18.82 8.17
CA LEU A 168 56.55 19.35 7.32
C LEU A 168 57.18 18.32 6.34
N ASP A 169 57.07 18.38 5.01
CA ASP A 169 57.34 19.47 4.06
C ASP A 169 56.55 19.28 2.72
N ASP A 170 55.21 19.32 2.77
CA ASP A 170 54.38 19.07 1.57
C ASP A 170 54.55 20.13 0.45
N LYS A 171 54.96 21.36 0.80
CA LYS A 171 55.18 22.44 -0.19
C LYS A 171 56.39 22.19 -1.09
N GLU A 172 57.44 21.56 -0.58
CA GLU A 172 58.64 21.26 -1.37
C GLU A 172 58.36 20.12 -2.36
N LEU A 173 57.59 19.12 -1.93
CA LEU A 173 57.17 18.01 -2.80
C LEU A 173 56.21 18.47 -3.90
N GLU A 174 55.24 19.32 -3.59
CA GLU A 174 54.28 19.86 -4.57
C GLU A 174 54.98 20.74 -5.62
N ALA A 175 55.95 21.56 -5.20
CA ALA A 175 56.75 22.38 -6.11
C ALA A 175 57.64 21.55 -7.07
N ILE A 176 58.16 20.41 -6.61
CA ILE A 176 58.91 19.47 -7.46
C ILE A 176 57.95 18.76 -8.43
N MET A 177 56.77 18.34 -7.97
CA MET A 177 55.79 17.63 -8.81
C MET A 177 55.18 18.51 -9.91
N GLU A 178 54.84 19.77 -9.63
CA GLU A 178 54.32 20.70 -10.65
C GLU A 178 55.37 21.08 -11.70
N ARG A 179 56.65 21.15 -11.29
CA ARG A 179 57.77 21.49 -12.19
C ARG A 179 58.13 20.37 -13.16
N GLU A 180 58.06 19.11 -12.72
CA GLU A 180 58.39 17.94 -13.55
C GLU A 180 57.20 17.40 -14.36
N PHE A 181 55.99 17.43 -13.81
CA PHE A 181 54.84 16.71 -14.40
C PHE A 181 53.64 17.60 -14.79
N GLY A 182 53.69 18.91 -14.55
CA GLY A 182 52.59 19.84 -14.85
C GLY A 182 51.41 19.77 -13.86
N PRO A 183 50.40 20.63 -14.01
CA PRO A 183 49.31 20.77 -13.02
C PRO A 183 48.44 19.51 -12.98
N ILE A 184 48.38 18.89 -11.80
CA ILE A 184 47.65 17.63 -11.57
C ILE A 184 46.15 17.91 -11.58
N ARG A 185 45.47 17.60 -12.69
CA ARG A 185 43.99 17.64 -12.76
C ARG A 185 43.40 16.40 -12.10
N ARG A 186 43.03 16.51 -10.82
CA ARG A 186 42.20 15.51 -10.16
C ARG A 186 40.75 15.68 -10.61
N ARG A 187 40.21 14.71 -11.34
CA ARG A 187 38.76 14.61 -11.57
C ARG A 187 38.13 14.19 -10.25
N GLU A 188 37.36 15.08 -9.63
CA GLU A 188 36.51 14.72 -8.50
C GLU A 188 35.45 13.72 -8.99
N TYR A 189 35.46 12.53 -8.39
CA TYR A 189 34.45 11.51 -8.65
C TYR A 189 33.19 11.90 -7.86
N THR A 190 32.27 12.63 -8.51
CA THR A 190 30.93 12.81 -7.94
C THR A 190 30.20 11.47 -8.01
N ARG A 191 29.77 10.95 -6.85
CA ARG A 191 28.89 9.77 -6.77
C ARG A 191 27.74 9.95 -7.77
N PRO A 192 27.42 8.97 -8.64
CA PRO A 192 26.17 9.03 -9.38
C PRO A 192 25.06 9.02 -8.34
N VAL A 193 24.30 10.12 -8.27
CA VAL A 193 23.04 10.14 -7.53
C VAL A 193 22.23 9.01 -8.14
N SER A 194 21.81 8.04 -7.32
CA SER A 194 20.93 6.97 -7.76
C SER A 194 19.83 7.64 -8.57
N ALA A 195 19.68 7.25 -9.84
CA ALA A 195 18.46 7.57 -10.55
C ALA A 195 17.34 7.05 -9.65
N ALA A 196 16.60 7.97 -9.02
CA ALA A 196 15.40 7.63 -8.29
C ALA A 196 14.64 6.66 -9.17
N ALA A 197 14.25 5.52 -8.60
CA ALA A 197 13.53 4.45 -9.28
C ALA A 197 12.62 5.08 -10.33
N GLN A 198 12.87 4.79 -11.61
CA GLN A 198 12.03 5.30 -12.69
C GLN A 198 10.61 4.98 -12.28
N SER A 199 9.84 6.02 -11.97
CA SER A 199 8.43 5.91 -11.67
C SER A 199 7.85 5.16 -12.86
N VAL A 200 7.37 3.95 -12.62
CA VAL A 200 6.60 3.22 -13.62
C VAL A 200 5.50 4.19 -14.07
N VAL A 201 5.58 4.66 -15.31
CA VAL A 201 4.52 5.45 -15.91
C VAL A 201 3.40 4.47 -16.13
N ILE A 202 2.53 4.34 -15.13
CA ILE A 202 1.23 3.72 -15.29
C ILE A 202 0.56 4.57 -16.38
N GLU A 203 0.31 3.97 -17.55
CA GLU A 203 -0.50 4.61 -18.60
C GLU A 203 -1.74 5.21 -17.92
N PRO A 204 -2.12 6.47 -18.23
CA PRO A 204 -3.17 7.15 -17.48
C PRO A 204 -4.40 6.26 -17.44
N THR A 205 -4.66 5.79 -16.22
CA THR A 205 -5.86 5.05 -15.88
C THR A 205 -7.05 5.86 -16.37
N LYS A 206 -8.06 5.18 -16.90
CA LYS A 206 -9.34 5.78 -17.30
C LYS A 206 -9.69 6.93 -16.34
N ARG A 207 -9.96 8.15 -16.85
CA ARG A 207 -10.20 9.36 -16.04
C ARG A 207 -11.04 9.02 -14.80
N GLU A 208 -10.56 9.37 -13.61
CA GLU A 208 -11.24 9.04 -12.38
C GLU A 208 -12.46 9.95 -12.20
N TYR A 209 -13.64 9.33 -12.06
CA TYR A 209 -14.89 10.02 -11.76
C TYR A 209 -15.22 9.85 -10.29
N LEU A 210 -15.34 10.96 -9.58
CA LEU A 210 -15.62 11.01 -8.15
C LEU A 210 -17.05 11.49 -7.91
N ILE A 211 -17.90 10.63 -7.35
CA ILE A 211 -19.29 10.97 -7.02
C ILE A 211 -19.39 11.07 -5.50
N VAL A 212 -19.66 12.27 -5.00
CA VAL A 212 -19.69 12.58 -3.57
C VAL A 212 -21.13 12.85 -3.14
N ASP A 213 -21.59 12.13 -2.11
CA ASP A 213 -22.80 12.53 -1.39
C ASP A 213 -22.47 13.70 -0.44
N GLY A 214 -22.98 14.87 -0.79
CA GLY A 214 -22.64 16.12 -0.13
C GLY A 214 -23.09 16.21 1.32
N TYR A 215 -24.27 15.70 1.68
CA TYR A 215 -24.70 15.75 3.08
C TYR A 215 -24.02 14.70 3.93
N ASN A 216 -23.86 13.48 3.39
CA ASN A 216 -23.13 12.44 4.09
C ASN A 216 -21.67 12.83 4.36
N LEU A 217 -21.04 13.56 3.44
CA LEU A 217 -19.70 14.10 3.67
C LEU A 217 -19.69 15.29 4.64
N LEU A 218 -20.64 16.22 4.49
CA LEU A 218 -20.73 17.41 5.33
C LEU A 218 -20.93 17.06 6.80
N PHE A 219 -21.85 16.14 7.11
CA PHE A 219 -22.15 15.75 8.49
C PHE A 219 -21.09 14.84 9.09
N ALA A 220 -20.35 14.10 8.26
CA ALA A 220 -19.23 13.28 8.72
C ALA A 220 -17.96 14.09 9.03
N TRP A 221 -17.89 15.35 8.59
CA TRP A 221 -16.75 16.22 8.84
C TRP A 221 -17.04 17.17 9.99
N ASP A 222 -16.40 16.95 11.14
CA ASP A 222 -16.60 17.73 12.37
C ASP A 222 -16.62 19.26 12.15
N GLU A 223 -15.61 19.82 11.47
CA GLU A 223 -15.53 21.27 11.18
C GLU A 223 -16.73 21.80 10.38
N LEU A 224 -17.19 21.05 9.37
CA LEU A 224 -18.31 21.47 8.52
C LEU A 224 -19.66 21.18 9.17
N ASN A 225 -19.73 20.12 9.98
CA ASN A 225 -20.91 19.75 10.74
C ASN A 225 -21.21 20.81 11.83
N GLU A 226 -20.20 21.26 12.57
CA GLU A 226 -20.37 22.37 13.51
C GLU A 226 -20.81 23.65 12.78
N LEU A 227 -20.17 23.98 11.66
CA LEU A 227 -20.54 25.16 10.85
C LEU A 227 -21.98 25.08 10.33
N ALA A 228 -22.46 23.89 9.96
CA ALA A 228 -23.80 23.68 9.46
C ALA A 228 -24.90 23.77 10.53
N LYS A 229 -24.56 23.67 11.82
CA LYS A 229 -25.51 23.95 12.90
C LYS A 229 -25.86 25.43 12.94
N ASP A 230 -24.92 26.30 12.57
CA ASP A 230 -25.09 27.75 12.51
C ASP A 230 -25.63 28.20 11.15
N ASP A 231 -24.95 27.81 10.06
CA ASP A 231 -25.32 28.18 8.68
C ASP A 231 -25.00 27.04 7.70
N LEU A 232 -26.06 26.37 7.24
CA LEU A 232 -25.97 25.25 6.31
C LEU A 232 -25.48 25.67 4.92
N ASP A 233 -25.79 26.87 4.46
CA ASP A 233 -25.38 27.37 3.15
C ASP A 233 -23.90 27.75 3.14
N LEU A 234 -23.41 28.31 4.24
CA LEU A 234 -21.99 28.56 4.44
C LEU A 234 -21.18 27.26 4.48
N ALA A 235 -21.70 26.24 5.16
CA ALA A 235 -21.08 24.92 5.20
C ALA A 235 -21.02 24.24 3.81
N ARG A 236 -22.10 24.35 3.01
CA ARG A 236 -22.10 23.88 1.61
C ARG A 236 -21.05 24.60 0.76
N THR A 237 -20.98 25.93 0.87
CA THR A 237 -20.01 26.74 0.14
C THR A 237 -18.58 26.33 0.50
N ARG A 238 -18.31 26.12 1.79
CA ARG A 238 -17.00 25.70 2.29
C ARG A 238 -16.61 24.30 1.82
N LEU A 239 -17.56 23.38 1.75
CA LEU A 239 -17.35 22.05 1.21
C LEU A 239 -17.00 22.13 -0.29
N ILE A 240 -17.77 22.89 -1.07
CA ILE A 240 -17.54 23.08 -2.50
C ILE A 240 -16.13 23.63 -2.75
N ASP A 241 -15.72 24.67 -2.03
CA ASP A 241 -14.39 25.26 -2.18
C ASP A 241 -13.26 24.26 -1.88
N THR A 242 -13.46 23.42 -0.86
CA THR A 242 -12.47 22.39 -0.50
C THR A 242 -12.35 21.33 -1.59
N LEU A 243 -13.47 20.91 -2.17
CA LEU A 243 -13.49 19.94 -3.26
C LEU A 243 -12.90 20.52 -4.56
N LYS A 244 -13.04 21.83 -4.79
CA LYS A 244 -12.38 22.51 -5.92
C LYS A 244 -10.86 22.43 -5.81
N SER A 245 -10.31 22.72 -4.63
CA SER A 245 -8.87 22.58 -4.39
C SER A 245 -8.39 21.14 -4.58
N TYR A 246 -9.18 20.17 -4.13
CA TYR A 246 -8.85 18.76 -4.29
C TYR A 246 -8.86 18.29 -5.75
N ARG A 247 -9.89 18.67 -6.52
CA ARG A 247 -9.99 18.38 -7.95
C ARG A 247 -8.76 18.90 -8.71
N GLY A 248 -8.37 20.15 -8.44
CA GLY A 248 -7.19 20.76 -9.06
C GLY A 248 -5.87 20.04 -8.75
N PHE A 249 -5.81 19.31 -7.63
CA PHE A 249 -4.63 18.55 -7.23
C PHE A 249 -4.60 17.13 -7.82
N LYS A 250 -5.75 16.43 -7.90
CA LYS A 250 -5.84 15.03 -8.35
C LYS A 250 -6.19 14.84 -9.84
N ASP A 251 -6.55 15.91 -10.55
CA ASP A 251 -7.03 15.88 -11.95
C ASP A 251 -8.14 14.83 -12.17
N CYS A 252 -9.26 15.01 -11.47
CA CYS A 252 -10.43 14.12 -11.54
C CYS A 252 -11.72 14.87 -11.94
N GLU A 253 -12.72 14.12 -12.43
CA GLU A 253 -14.04 14.66 -12.71
C GLU A 253 -14.92 14.46 -11.47
N LEU A 254 -15.36 15.56 -10.84
CA LEU A 254 -16.06 15.52 -9.56
C LEU A 254 -17.54 15.89 -9.71
N VAL A 255 -18.41 15.03 -9.22
CA VAL A 255 -19.85 15.26 -9.11
C VAL A 255 -20.25 15.27 -7.64
N LEU A 256 -20.80 16.39 -7.18
CA LEU A 256 -21.31 16.57 -5.83
C LEU A 256 -22.84 16.53 -5.86
N VAL A 257 -23.43 15.58 -5.15
CA VAL A 257 -24.88 15.36 -5.11
C VAL A 257 -25.42 15.81 -3.76
N PHE A 258 -26.39 16.71 -3.76
CA PHE A 258 -27.14 17.10 -2.58
C PHE A 258 -28.58 16.60 -2.66
N ASP A 259 -29.07 16.00 -1.59
CA ASP A 259 -30.48 15.63 -1.45
C ASP A 259 -31.38 16.88 -1.46
N GLY A 260 -32.37 16.89 -2.36
CA GLY A 260 -33.34 17.95 -2.53
C GLY A 260 -34.28 18.19 -1.35
N TYR A 261 -34.29 17.32 -0.33
CA TYR A 261 -35.22 17.44 0.81
C TYR A 261 -34.94 18.65 1.73
N LYS A 262 -33.77 19.30 1.64
CA LYS A 262 -33.34 20.35 2.59
C LYS A 262 -33.19 21.77 2.02
N VAL A 263 -33.76 22.08 0.84
CA VAL A 263 -33.65 23.45 0.25
C VAL A 263 -34.97 23.91 -0.36
N GLU A 264 -35.52 25.03 0.13
CA GLU A 264 -36.62 25.72 -0.55
C GLU A 264 -36.11 26.33 -1.86
N GLY A 265 -36.67 25.86 -2.99
CA GLY A 265 -36.22 26.25 -4.33
C GLY A 265 -35.05 25.39 -4.80
N ASN A 266 -35.35 24.24 -5.42
CA ASN A 266 -34.33 23.36 -5.98
C ASN A 266 -33.54 24.12 -7.10
N PRO A 267 -32.25 24.43 -6.91
CA PRO A 267 -31.49 25.23 -7.85
C PRO A 267 -31.08 24.48 -9.12
N GLY A 268 -31.45 23.19 -9.26
CA GLY A 268 -31.17 22.34 -10.41
C GLY A 268 -29.72 21.85 -10.47
N GLU A 269 -29.29 21.37 -11.63
CA GLU A 269 -27.88 21.05 -11.88
C GLU A 269 -27.09 22.32 -12.20
N ARG A 270 -25.94 22.50 -11.54
CA ARG A 270 -25.03 23.62 -11.78
C ARG A 270 -23.61 23.11 -11.94
N GLU A 271 -22.92 23.57 -12.96
CA GLU A 271 -21.48 23.32 -13.12
C GLU A 271 -20.72 24.57 -12.66
N THR A 272 -19.75 24.40 -11.77
CA THR A 272 -18.94 25.51 -11.26
C THR A 272 -17.48 25.08 -11.24
N GLU A 273 -16.64 25.76 -12.04
CA GLU A 273 -15.18 25.54 -12.09
C GLU A 273 -14.80 24.05 -12.27
N GLY A 274 -15.63 23.33 -13.04
CA GLY A 274 -15.54 21.91 -13.39
C GLY A 274 -15.81 20.93 -12.25
N ILE A 275 -16.55 21.36 -11.22
CA ILE A 275 -17.34 20.44 -10.38
C ILE A 275 -18.79 20.50 -10.85
N HIS A 276 -19.39 19.33 -11.07
CA HIS A 276 -20.82 19.21 -11.35
C HIS A 276 -21.58 19.09 -10.02
N ILE A 277 -22.40 20.08 -9.69
CA ILE A 277 -23.23 20.09 -8.48
C ILE A 277 -24.66 19.74 -8.90
N ALA A 278 -25.16 18.61 -8.42
CA ALA A 278 -26.50 18.13 -8.71
C ALA A 278 -27.38 18.17 -7.45
N TYR A 279 -28.54 18.79 -7.55
CA TYR A 279 -29.56 18.77 -6.50
C TYR A 279 -30.69 17.85 -6.95
N THR A 280 -30.99 16.81 -6.16
CA THR A 280 -32.01 15.83 -6.56
C THR A 280 -33.41 16.44 -6.56
N LYS A 281 -34.31 15.89 -7.38
CA LYS A 281 -35.70 16.36 -7.47
C LYS A 281 -36.49 16.01 -6.20
N GLN A 282 -37.62 16.69 -5.97
CA GLN A 282 -38.45 16.55 -4.77
C GLN A 282 -39.03 15.13 -4.50
N ASN A 283 -38.78 14.14 -5.36
CA ASN A 283 -39.18 12.75 -5.20
C ASN A 283 -38.05 11.75 -5.58
N GLU A 284 -36.79 12.21 -5.60
CA GLU A 284 -35.61 11.42 -5.94
C GLU A 284 -34.59 11.58 -4.81
N THR A 285 -34.18 10.48 -4.19
CA THR A 285 -33.15 10.52 -3.14
C THR A 285 -31.77 10.63 -3.76
N ALA A 286 -30.82 11.18 -3.00
CA ALA A 286 -29.41 11.23 -3.41
C ALA A 286 -28.89 9.85 -3.84
N ASP A 287 -29.26 8.80 -3.10
CA ASP A 287 -28.89 7.42 -3.39
C ASP A 287 -29.32 6.96 -4.78
N MET A 288 -30.59 7.18 -5.14
CA MET A 288 -31.13 6.79 -6.45
C MET A 288 -30.44 7.51 -7.59
N TYR A 289 -30.13 8.80 -7.39
CA TYR A 289 -29.42 9.61 -8.38
C TYR A 289 -27.97 9.13 -8.55
N ILE A 290 -27.27 8.89 -7.44
CA ILE A 290 -25.88 8.39 -7.42
C ILE A 290 -25.79 7.00 -8.10
N GLU A 291 -26.71 6.08 -7.79
CA GLU A 291 -26.74 4.74 -8.41
C GLU A 291 -26.93 4.82 -9.93
N LYS A 292 -27.86 5.66 -10.40
CA LYS A 292 -28.11 5.87 -11.82
C LYS A 292 -26.88 6.46 -12.52
N LEU A 293 -26.30 7.51 -11.93
CA LEU A 293 -25.11 8.18 -12.47
C LEU A 293 -23.90 7.25 -12.53
N ALA A 294 -23.65 6.48 -11.46
CA ALA A 294 -22.55 5.52 -11.40
C ALA A 294 -22.70 4.42 -12.47
N ASN A 295 -23.93 3.96 -12.74
CA ASN A 295 -24.21 2.96 -13.77
C ASN A 295 -24.02 3.51 -15.21
N ASP A 296 -24.41 4.77 -15.43
CA ASP A 296 -24.26 5.43 -16.74
C ASP A 296 -22.78 5.69 -17.09
N ILE A 297 -21.99 6.13 -16.11
CA ILE A 297 -20.56 6.44 -16.29
C ILE A 297 -19.67 5.19 -16.29
N GLY A 298 -20.00 4.17 -15.48
CA GLY A 298 -19.16 2.99 -15.21
C GLY A 298 -18.82 2.09 -16.40
N LYS A 299 -19.28 2.42 -17.62
CA LYS A 299 -18.89 1.71 -18.85
C LYS A 299 -17.44 1.99 -19.28
N ASN A 300 -16.94 3.21 -19.05
CA ASN A 300 -15.67 3.69 -19.63
C ASN A 300 -14.69 4.26 -18.59
N TYR A 301 -15.09 4.46 -17.34
CA TYR A 301 -14.32 5.18 -16.32
C TYR A 301 -14.18 4.40 -15.01
N ALA A 302 -13.14 4.73 -14.23
CA ALA A 302 -13.04 4.29 -12.84
C ALA A 302 -13.88 5.25 -11.98
N VAL A 303 -14.98 4.75 -11.40
CA VAL A 303 -15.92 5.56 -10.63
C VAL A 303 -15.71 5.29 -9.16
N ARG A 304 -15.53 6.33 -8.34
CA ARG A 304 -15.46 6.22 -6.88
C ARG A 304 -16.62 6.99 -6.26
N VAL A 305 -17.43 6.28 -5.47
CA VAL A 305 -18.60 6.82 -4.79
C VAL A 305 -18.29 7.00 -3.31
N ILE A 306 -18.39 8.24 -2.81
CA ILE A 306 -18.18 8.59 -1.40
C ILE A 306 -19.52 8.67 -0.70
N THR A 307 -19.74 7.77 0.25
CA THR A 307 -20.95 7.75 1.07
C THR A 307 -20.77 6.86 2.29
N ASN A 308 -21.41 7.26 3.39
CA ASN A 308 -21.53 6.45 4.61
C ASN A 308 -22.83 5.64 4.65
N ASP A 309 -23.78 5.88 3.73
CA ASP A 309 -25.08 5.21 3.80
C ASP A 309 -25.01 3.77 3.30
N SER A 310 -25.46 2.84 4.13
CA SER A 310 -25.58 1.41 3.82
C SER A 310 -26.68 1.07 2.81
N LEU A 311 -27.59 2.01 2.54
CA LEU A 311 -28.73 1.81 1.62
C LEU A 311 -28.33 1.80 0.14
N ILE A 312 -27.17 2.39 -0.20
CA ILE A 312 -26.69 2.43 -1.57
C ILE A 312 -26.24 1.02 -1.98
N ARG A 313 -26.96 0.42 -2.93
CA ARG A 313 -26.74 -0.95 -3.44
C ARG A 313 -25.71 -0.94 -4.56
N LEU A 314 -24.47 -0.58 -4.22
CA LEU A 314 -23.34 -0.64 -5.15
C LEU A 314 -23.04 -2.08 -5.64
N SER A 315 -23.54 -3.09 -4.94
CA SER A 315 -23.44 -4.52 -5.30
C SER A 315 -24.07 -4.86 -6.65
N ALA A 316 -24.97 -4.02 -7.17
CA ALA A 316 -25.60 -4.17 -8.47
C ALA A 316 -24.78 -3.54 -9.63
N LEU A 317 -23.71 -2.80 -9.32
CA LEU A 317 -22.90 -2.10 -10.32
C LEU A 317 -21.80 -3.00 -10.88
N ARG A 318 -21.50 -2.83 -12.17
CA ARG A 318 -20.51 -3.64 -12.91
C ARG A 318 -19.07 -3.31 -12.47
N SER A 319 -18.12 -4.16 -12.88
CA SER A 319 -16.67 -3.98 -12.67
C SER A 319 -16.23 -2.54 -13.00
N GLY A 320 -15.74 -1.79 -12.00
CA GLY A 320 -15.20 -0.44 -12.16
C GLY A 320 -15.72 0.63 -11.19
N VAL A 321 -16.74 0.33 -10.38
CA VAL A 321 -17.24 1.24 -9.34
C VAL A 321 -16.71 0.83 -7.96
N LEU A 322 -16.05 1.75 -7.26
CA LEU A 322 -15.54 1.57 -5.91
C LEU A 322 -16.32 2.43 -4.91
N ARG A 323 -16.61 1.87 -3.74
CA ARG A 323 -17.14 2.63 -2.60
C ARG A 323 -15.99 3.15 -1.74
N MET A 324 -16.13 4.37 -1.24
CA MET A 324 -15.27 4.94 -0.20
C MET A 324 -16.15 5.54 0.89
N SER A 325 -15.73 5.42 2.15
CA SER A 325 -16.43 6.09 3.26
C SER A 325 -16.13 7.59 3.27
N SER A 326 -17.04 8.40 3.82
CA SER A 326 -16.79 9.83 4.03
C SER A 326 -15.56 10.06 4.91
N GLY A 327 -15.32 9.20 5.92
CA GLY A 327 -14.18 9.32 6.83
C GLY A 327 -12.84 9.12 6.14
N GLU A 328 -12.71 8.08 5.31
CA GLU A 328 -11.50 7.86 4.51
C GLU A 328 -11.26 9.03 3.55
N PHE A 329 -12.33 9.54 2.93
CA PHE A 329 -12.22 10.65 2.00
C PHE A 329 -11.82 11.97 2.70
N ILE A 330 -12.30 12.22 3.91
CA ILE A 330 -11.87 13.37 4.72
C ILE A 330 -10.37 13.30 5.03
N ASN A 331 -9.85 12.11 5.36
CA ASN A 331 -8.41 11.93 5.58
C ASN A 331 -7.61 12.17 4.30
N GLU A 332 -8.09 11.69 3.14
CA GLU A 332 -7.49 11.97 1.83
C GLU A 332 -7.48 13.48 1.52
N LEU A 333 -8.57 14.20 1.80
CA LEU A 333 -8.67 15.65 1.64
C LEU A 333 -7.70 16.41 2.55
N LYS A 334 -7.57 16.01 3.82
CA LYS A 334 -6.63 16.61 4.79
C LYS A 334 -5.19 16.42 4.32
N PHE A 335 -4.85 15.22 3.86
CA PHE A 335 -3.53 14.92 3.32
C PHE A 335 -3.22 15.73 2.05
N ALA A 336 -4.17 15.78 1.10
CA ALA A 336 -4.02 16.60 -0.10
C ALA A 336 -3.84 18.09 0.25
N LYS A 337 -4.61 18.62 1.20
CA LYS A 337 -4.47 20.00 1.67
C LYS A 337 -3.09 20.28 2.28
N GLN A 338 -2.55 19.34 3.05
CA GLN A 338 -1.18 19.45 3.58
C GLN A 338 -0.14 19.47 2.46
N GLN A 339 -0.26 18.57 1.47
CA GLN A 339 0.66 18.55 0.33
C GLN A 339 0.59 19.82 -0.52
N ILE A 340 -0.62 20.37 -0.74
CA ILE A 340 -0.80 21.65 -1.43
C ILE A 340 -0.14 22.78 -0.62
N ALA A 341 -0.30 22.80 0.71
CA ALA A 341 0.34 23.79 1.57
C ALA A 341 1.87 23.68 1.54
N GLU A 342 2.42 22.47 1.62
CA GLU A 342 3.86 22.22 1.50
C GLU A 342 4.40 22.65 0.13
N TYR A 343 3.64 22.45 -0.95
CA TYR A 343 3.99 22.91 -2.29
C TYR A 343 3.98 24.44 -2.42
N LEU A 344 3.09 25.12 -1.69
CA LEU A 344 2.99 26.58 -1.69
C LEU A 344 4.04 27.26 -0.78
N ASP A 345 4.35 26.66 0.38
CA ASP A 345 5.37 27.16 1.34
C ASP A 345 6.80 26.81 0.89
N GLY A 346 6.97 25.69 0.18
CA GLY A 346 8.20 25.29 -0.47
C GLY A 346 8.41 25.97 -1.82
N LYS A 347 8.84 27.25 -1.79
CA LYS A 347 9.34 27.99 -2.98
C LYS A 347 10.08 27.07 -3.96
N ARG A 348 9.52 26.93 -5.15
CA ARG A 348 10.29 26.76 -6.39
C ARG A 348 10.08 27.97 -7.27
#